data_AF-A0A944BLR3-F1
#
_entry.id   AF-A0A944BLR3-F1
#
_cell.length_a   1.000
_cell.length_b   1.000
_cell.length_c   1.000
_cell.angle_alpha   90.00
_cell.angle_beta   90.00
_cell.angle_gamma   90.00
#
_symmetry.space_group_name_H-M   'P 1'
#
loop_
_entity.id
_entity.type
_entity.pdbx_description
1 polymer ?
#
loop_
_entity_poly.entity_id
_entity_poly.type
_entity_poly.pdbx_seq_one_letter_code
_entity_poly.pdbx_strand_id
1 'polypeptide(L)'
;MRLYIVVCTFSVLFATHIANAQALPSHTPNAHNDESAHSRNDQTDNNDKSDKSSIHNSKSSISNGENADATPNRSRSSVQYRRAQIDQRRKRTIENREFSDKEKITLLLNAHCDFPTKEDLLQTSVNAEAHLLEIIEDENILLSVRMRAVQALSYFSTPTNRQTLENILAHPNDVEHTLMLIQAIRAYTIIAPDAAPKAVEPFLSSDSDFIRFVTINSLKNCPGNAALQVLQNRYENESNRFFKMRLKQAIDNHCKSNTYCN
;
A
#
# COMPACT_ATOMS: atom_id res chain seq x y z
N MET A 1 1.82 -28.26 -16.49
CA MET A 1 1.46 -28.05 -15.06
C MET A 1 0.08 -27.44 -15.01
N ARG A 2 -0.88 -28.05 -14.29
CA ARG A 2 -2.26 -27.54 -14.18
C ARG A 2 -2.33 -26.58 -12.99
N LEU A 3 -2.58 -25.30 -13.26
CA LEU A 3 -2.80 -24.28 -12.23
C LEU A 3 -4.27 -24.36 -11.78
N TYR A 4 -4.49 -24.78 -10.53
CA TYR A 4 -5.82 -24.75 -9.92
C TYR A 4 -6.06 -23.36 -9.34
N ILE A 5 -6.94 -22.59 -9.97
CA ILE A 5 -7.48 -21.35 -9.38
C ILE A 5 -8.57 -21.79 -8.40
N VAL A 6 -8.24 -21.77 -7.11
CA VAL A 6 -9.22 -21.97 -6.03
C VAL A 6 -9.96 -20.65 -5.83
N VAL A 7 -11.18 -20.58 -6.35
CA VAL A 7 -12.12 -19.49 -6.05
C VAL A 7 -12.81 -19.85 -4.74
N CYS A 8 -12.34 -19.30 -3.62
CA CYS A 8 -13.04 -19.41 -2.33
C CYS A 8 -14.09 -18.30 -2.22
N THR A 9 -15.35 -18.72 -2.15
CA THR A 9 -16.51 -17.86 -1.90
C THR A 9 -16.99 -17.96 -0.45
N PHE A 10 -17.37 -16.82 0.15
CA PHE A 10 -18.14 -16.60 1.40
C PHE A 10 -17.43 -16.99 2.72
N SER A 11 -17.63 -16.38 3.90
CA SER A 11 -18.72 -15.55 4.45
C SER A 11 -18.16 -14.52 5.46
N VAL A 12 -18.77 -13.34 5.54
CA VAL A 12 -18.51 -12.35 6.59
C VAL A 12 -19.14 -12.82 7.90
N LEU A 13 -18.32 -13.03 8.94
CA LEU A 13 -18.78 -13.14 10.32
C LEU A 13 -18.05 -12.08 11.15
N PHE A 14 -18.72 -10.96 11.37
CA PHE A 14 -18.36 -9.97 12.39
C PHE A 14 -18.64 -10.58 13.76
N ALA A 15 -17.60 -10.74 14.59
CA ALA A 15 -17.75 -10.94 16.01
C ALA A 15 -17.22 -9.70 16.74
N THR A 16 -18.17 -8.86 17.15
CA THR A 16 -18.01 -7.73 18.06
C THR A 16 -17.66 -8.22 19.47
N HIS A 17 -16.59 -7.70 20.05
CA HIS A 17 -16.43 -7.64 21.51
C HIS A 17 -15.98 -6.23 21.92
N ILE A 18 -16.97 -5.37 22.17
CA ILE A 18 -16.82 -4.19 23.03
C ILE A 18 -17.72 -4.42 24.24
N ALA A 19 -17.09 -4.71 25.37
CA ALA A 19 -17.57 -4.46 26.72
C ALA A 19 -16.29 -4.04 27.48
N ASN A 20 -16.20 -2.94 28.20
CA ASN A 20 -17.13 -2.38 29.15
C ASN A 20 -16.60 -0.99 29.50
N ALA A 21 -17.38 0.08 29.38
CA ALA A 21 -17.10 1.34 30.06
C ALA A 21 -18.43 2.04 30.33
N GLN A 22 -18.93 1.85 31.53
CA GLN A 22 -20.09 2.52 32.07
C GLN A 22 -19.73 3.97 32.48
N ALA A 23 -20.76 4.81 32.37
CA ALA A 23 -21.03 6.04 33.14
C ALA A 23 -20.27 7.33 32.77
N LEU A 24 -20.91 8.11 31.88
CA LEU A 24 -20.88 9.58 31.90
C LEU A 24 -21.83 10.10 32.99
N PRO A 25 -21.49 11.21 33.66
CA PRO A 25 -22.47 12.22 34.02
C PRO A 25 -22.27 13.49 33.18
N SER A 26 -23.41 13.96 32.67
CA SER A 26 -23.69 15.27 32.12
C SER A 26 -23.13 16.42 32.95
N HIS A 27 -22.61 17.47 32.31
CA HIS A 27 -22.90 18.89 32.60
C HIS A 27 -22.22 19.80 31.55
N THR A 28 -23.01 20.52 30.77
CA THR A 28 -22.65 21.82 30.17
C THR A 28 -22.86 22.94 31.20
N PRO A 29 -22.17 24.09 31.10
CA PRO A 29 -22.81 25.24 30.46
C PRO A 29 -21.89 26.22 29.68
N ASN A 30 -22.44 26.71 28.56
CA ASN A 30 -22.51 28.09 28.02
C ASN A 30 -21.35 29.12 27.96
N ALA A 31 -21.26 29.69 26.75
CA ALA A 31 -21.31 31.13 26.37
C ALA A 31 -20.04 31.99 26.27
N HIS A 32 -19.69 32.40 25.04
CA HIS A 32 -19.72 33.78 24.47
C HIS A 32 -18.89 33.81 23.17
N ASN A 33 -19.53 33.99 22.00
CA ASN A 33 -19.66 35.23 21.21
C ASN A 33 -18.34 35.99 20.96
N ASP A 34 -17.94 36.12 19.69
CA ASP A 34 -17.99 37.43 19.03
C ASP A 34 -17.97 37.33 17.50
N GLU A 35 -18.81 38.18 16.92
CA GLU A 35 -19.05 38.43 15.50
C GLU A 35 -17.86 39.14 14.84
N SER A 36 -17.67 38.96 13.53
CA SER A 36 -17.91 40.07 12.59
C SER A 36 -17.56 39.68 11.14
N ALA A 37 -18.51 39.95 10.27
CA ALA A 37 -18.46 39.84 8.84
C ALA A 37 -18.02 41.18 8.20
N HIS A 38 -17.44 41.10 7.00
CA HIS A 38 -17.50 42.06 5.86
C HIS A 38 -16.39 41.66 4.85
N SER A 39 -16.48 41.83 3.53
CA SER A 39 -17.53 42.19 2.57
C SER A 39 -16.89 42.15 1.17
N ARG A 40 -17.50 41.39 0.25
CA ARG A 40 -17.77 41.66 -1.19
C ARG A 40 -16.71 42.21 -2.19
N ASN A 41 -16.68 41.58 -3.38
CA ASN A 41 -16.97 42.11 -4.74
C ASN A 41 -16.27 41.20 -5.80
N ASP A 42 -17.01 40.46 -6.65
CA ASP A 42 -17.62 40.84 -7.96
C ASP A 42 -16.56 41.12 -9.05
N GLN A 43 -16.33 40.17 -9.98
CA GLN A 43 -16.92 40.04 -11.34
C GLN A 43 -16.05 40.70 -12.44
N THR A 44 -15.71 39.93 -13.49
CA THR A 44 -15.98 40.22 -14.94
C THR A 44 -15.39 39.12 -15.86
N ASP A 45 -16.27 38.32 -16.46
CA ASP A 45 -16.53 38.12 -17.89
C ASP A 45 -15.42 38.15 -19.00
N ASN A 46 -15.37 37.00 -19.69
CA ASN A 46 -15.60 36.75 -21.13
C ASN A 46 -14.53 36.89 -22.23
N ASN A 47 -14.60 35.86 -23.11
CA ASN A 47 -14.30 35.75 -24.55
C ASN A 47 -12.85 35.53 -25.00
N ASP A 48 -12.53 34.84 -26.09
CA ASP A 48 -13.12 33.84 -27.03
C ASP A 48 -12.02 33.64 -28.12
N LYS A 49 -12.14 32.60 -28.97
CA LYS A 49 -11.33 32.25 -30.19
C LYS A 49 -10.10 31.36 -29.95
N SER A 50 -10.06 30.08 -30.33
CA SER A 50 -10.31 29.34 -31.60
C SER A 50 -9.00 28.99 -32.30
N ASP A 51 -8.72 27.68 -32.46
CA ASP A 51 -8.17 27.05 -33.69
C ASP A 51 -8.05 25.52 -33.45
N LYS A 52 -8.94 24.70 -34.02
CA LYS A 52 -8.80 24.01 -35.31
C LYS A 52 -7.53 23.14 -35.43
N SER A 53 -7.69 21.83 -35.22
CA SER A 53 -6.97 20.84 -36.03
C SER A 53 -7.91 19.68 -36.39
N SER A 54 -7.92 19.41 -37.69
CA SER A 54 -8.92 18.68 -38.45
C SER A 54 -8.56 17.21 -38.54
N ILE A 55 -9.42 16.34 -38.03
CA ILE A 55 -9.38 14.89 -38.30
C ILE A 55 -9.91 14.68 -39.73
N HIS A 56 -9.02 14.32 -40.65
CA HIS A 56 -9.37 13.84 -41.98
C HIS A 56 -10.17 12.54 -41.86
N ASN A 57 -11.47 12.60 -42.16
CA ASN A 57 -12.28 11.42 -42.43
C ASN A 57 -12.73 11.49 -43.88
N SER A 58 -12.17 10.61 -44.70
CA SER A 58 -12.42 10.52 -46.14
C SER A 58 -13.88 10.17 -46.39
N LYS A 59 -14.60 11.08 -47.05
CA LYS A 59 -15.91 10.85 -47.68
C LYS A 59 -15.78 9.71 -48.69
N SER A 60 -16.57 8.65 -48.52
CA SER A 60 -17.04 7.83 -49.64
C SER A 60 -18.49 8.22 -49.93
N SER A 61 -18.77 8.30 -51.22
CA SER A 61 -19.87 8.97 -51.87
C SER A 61 -21.23 8.34 -51.55
N ILE A 62 -22.21 9.19 -51.22
CA ILE A 62 -23.63 8.83 -51.17
C ILE A 62 -24.17 8.95 -52.59
N SER A 63 -24.62 7.83 -53.16
CA SER A 63 -25.59 7.82 -54.26
C SER A 63 -26.96 7.47 -53.66
N ASN A 64 -27.91 8.40 -53.77
CA ASN A 64 -29.30 8.18 -53.43
C ASN A 64 -29.94 7.17 -54.40
N GLY A 65 -30.50 6.10 -53.85
CA GLY A 65 -31.51 5.27 -54.48
C GLY A 65 -32.61 5.04 -53.46
N GLU A 66 -33.73 5.75 -53.63
CA GLU A 66 -34.97 5.50 -52.91
C GLU A 66 -35.43 4.06 -53.17
N ASN A 67 -35.64 3.29 -52.11
CA ASN A 67 -36.67 2.27 -52.09
C ASN A 67 -37.17 2.10 -50.66
N ALA A 68 -38.50 2.13 -50.56
CA ALA A 68 -39.28 2.04 -49.36
C ALA A 68 -39.12 0.69 -48.63
N ASP A 69 -39.56 0.71 -47.37
CA ASP A 69 -39.89 -0.44 -46.53
C ASP A 69 -38.78 -1.46 -46.22
N ALA A 70 -38.20 -1.28 -45.03
CA ALA A 70 -38.32 -2.25 -43.95
C ALA A 70 -37.49 -1.75 -42.78
N THR A 71 -38.12 -1.39 -41.66
CA THR A 71 -37.45 -1.48 -40.36
C THR A 71 -37.05 -2.93 -40.14
N PRO A 72 -35.76 -3.32 -40.13
CA PRO A 72 -35.43 -4.59 -39.56
C PRO A 72 -35.44 -4.35 -38.06
N ASN A 73 -36.39 -5.01 -37.41
CA ASN A 73 -36.31 -5.45 -36.04
C ASN A 73 -34.88 -6.01 -35.80
N ARG A 74 -33.93 -5.13 -35.44
CA ARG A 74 -32.52 -5.46 -35.18
C ARG A 74 -32.55 -6.20 -33.86
N SER A 75 -32.83 -7.50 -33.98
CA SER A 75 -33.22 -8.37 -32.90
C SER A 75 -32.25 -8.18 -31.72
N ARG A 76 -32.81 -8.08 -30.51
CA ARG A 76 -32.04 -8.20 -29.26
C ARG A 76 -31.03 -9.37 -29.32
N SER A 77 -31.33 -10.42 -30.08
CA SER A 77 -30.45 -11.56 -30.34
C SER A 77 -29.15 -11.20 -31.10
N SER A 78 -29.17 -10.27 -32.06
CA SER A 78 -27.97 -9.87 -32.82
C SER A 78 -26.98 -9.06 -31.98
N VAL A 79 -27.48 -8.22 -31.06
CA VAL A 79 -26.66 -7.45 -30.10
C VAL A 79 -26.12 -8.37 -29.00
N GLN A 80 -26.94 -9.29 -28.47
CA GLN A 80 -26.51 -10.31 -27.51
C GLN A 80 -25.44 -11.25 -28.10
N TYR A 81 -25.60 -11.65 -29.36
CA TYR A 81 -24.63 -12.48 -30.07
C TYR A 81 -23.29 -11.75 -30.29
N ARG A 82 -23.32 -10.46 -30.69
CA ARG A 82 -22.09 -9.66 -30.78
C ARG A 82 -21.41 -9.47 -29.42
N ARG A 83 -22.17 -9.24 -28.35
CA ARG A 83 -21.61 -9.17 -26.99
C ARG A 83 -20.95 -10.50 -26.59
N ALA A 84 -21.63 -11.62 -26.81
CA ALA A 84 -21.08 -12.94 -26.54
C ALA A 84 -19.79 -13.23 -27.34
N GLN A 85 -19.72 -12.81 -28.61
CA GLN A 85 -18.49 -12.94 -29.41
C GLN A 85 -17.36 -12.02 -28.94
N ILE A 86 -17.67 -10.79 -28.51
CA ILE A 86 -16.68 -9.87 -27.93
C ILE A 86 -16.17 -10.43 -26.61
N ASP A 87 -17.05 -10.96 -25.76
CA ASP A 87 -16.68 -11.58 -24.49
C ASP A 87 -15.86 -12.86 -24.69
N GLN A 88 -16.20 -13.69 -25.69
CA GLN A 88 -15.38 -14.84 -26.07
C GLN A 88 -14.02 -14.43 -26.63
N ARG A 89 -13.95 -13.38 -27.45
CA ARG A 89 -12.66 -12.85 -27.94
C ARG A 89 -11.81 -12.32 -26.79
N ARG A 90 -12.39 -11.53 -25.88
CA ARG A 90 -11.72 -11.03 -24.67
C ARG A 90 -11.25 -12.18 -23.78
N LYS A 91 -12.09 -13.21 -23.55
CA LYS A 91 -11.70 -14.41 -22.81
C LYS A 91 -10.51 -15.11 -23.46
N ARG A 92 -10.52 -15.32 -24.78
CA ARG A 92 -9.39 -15.93 -25.52
C ARG A 92 -8.12 -15.07 -25.49
N THR A 93 -8.25 -13.74 -25.55
CA THR A 93 -7.11 -12.83 -25.48
C THR A 93 -6.48 -12.82 -24.08
N ILE A 94 -7.28 -12.97 -23.03
CA ILE A 94 -6.79 -13.07 -21.65
C ILE A 94 -6.17 -14.45 -21.39
N GLU A 95 -6.78 -15.53 -21.90
CA GLU A 95 -6.28 -16.90 -21.76
C GLU A 95 -4.92 -17.13 -22.44
N ASN A 96 -4.58 -16.33 -23.46
CA ASN A 96 -3.31 -16.44 -24.19
C ASN A 96 -2.31 -15.31 -23.89
N ARG A 97 -2.58 -14.43 -22.92
CA ARG A 97 -1.63 -13.37 -22.54
C ARG A 97 -0.56 -13.98 -21.64
N GLU A 98 0.68 -13.98 -22.10
CA GLU A 98 1.82 -14.20 -21.21
C GLU A 98 2.00 -12.98 -20.32
N PHE A 99 1.88 -13.17 -19.01
CA PHE A 99 2.21 -12.13 -18.04
C PHE A 99 3.72 -11.93 -17.99
N SER A 100 4.17 -10.68 -17.93
CA SER A 100 5.56 -10.39 -17.63
C SER A 100 5.92 -10.84 -16.21
N ASP A 101 7.21 -11.00 -15.92
CA ASP A 101 7.65 -11.39 -14.59
C ASP A 101 7.29 -10.33 -13.52
N LYS A 102 7.40 -9.04 -13.84
CA LYS A 102 6.89 -7.95 -12.99
C LYS A 102 5.39 -8.09 -12.72
N GLU A 103 4.58 -8.43 -13.72
CA GLU A 103 3.14 -8.65 -13.55
C GLU A 103 2.84 -9.87 -12.67
N LYS A 104 3.58 -10.97 -12.83
CA LYS A 104 3.42 -12.15 -11.97
C LYS A 104 3.81 -11.86 -10.52
N ILE A 105 4.91 -11.15 -10.28
CA ILE A 105 5.32 -10.72 -8.94
C ILE A 105 4.26 -9.79 -8.33
N THR A 106 3.73 -8.85 -9.12
CA THR A 106 2.64 -7.95 -8.69
C THR A 106 1.40 -8.76 -8.27
N LEU A 107 1.00 -9.76 -9.06
CA LEU A 107 -0.12 -10.64 -8.74
C LEU A 107 0.13 -11.46 -7.47
N LEU A 108 1.35 -12.00 -7.31
CA LEU A 108 1.76 -12.75 -6.12
C LEU A 108 1.70 -11.88 -4.86
N LEU A 109 2.22 -10.65 -4.93
CA LEU A 109 2.13 -9.67 -3.85
C LEU A 109 0.71 -9.17 -3.60
N ASN A 110 -0.20 -9.26 -4.57
CA ASN A 110 -1.60 -8.89 -4.37
C ASN A 110 -2.44 -10.03 -3.77
N ALA A 111 -1.94 -11.27 -3.76
CA ALA A 111 -2.67 -12.41 -3.18
C ALA A 111 -2.81 -12.22 -1.65
N HIS A 112 -4.05 -12.07 -1.17
CA HIS A 112 -4.33 -11.52 0.16
C HIS A 112 -4.17 -12.47 1.35
N CYS A 113 -4.09 -13.79 1.13
CA CYS A 113 -4.14 -14.76 2.23
C CYS A 113 -2.77 -15.00 2.89
N ASP A 114 -1.72 -15.09 2.08
CA ASP A 114 -0.37 -15.42 2.56
C ASP A 114 0.65 -14.41 2.01
N PHE A 115 1.64 -14.08 2.84
CA PHE A 115 2.79 -13.31 2.37
C PHE A 115 3.74 -14.25 1.62
N PRO A 116 4.15 -13.93 0.38
CA PRO A 116 4.99 -14.84 -0.40
C PRO A 116 6.34 -15.05 0.26
N THR A 117 6.83 -16.28 0.22
CA THR A 117 8.18 -16.61 0.68
C THR A 117 9.24 -16.10 -0.31
N LYS A 118 10.51 -16.11 0.10
CA LYS A 118 11.62 -15.81 -0.81
C LYS A 118 11.64 -16.78 -1.99
N GLU A 119 11.35 -18.05 -1.72
CA GLU A 119 11.29 -19.11 -2.72
C GLU A 119 10.17 -18.88 -3.73
N ASP A 120 8.98 -18.46 -3.30
CA ASP A 120 7.87 -18.14 -4.20
C ASP A 120 8.22 -17.01 -5.18
N LEU A 121 8.91 -15.98 -4.68
CA LEU A 121 9.39 -14.85 -5.48
C LEU A 121 10.42 -15.32 -6.51
N LEU A 122 11.43 -16.10 -6.09
CA LEU A 122 12.49 -16.59 -6.96
C LEU A 122 12.02 -17.65 -7.98
N GLN A 123 10.99 -18.44 -7.64
CA GLN A 123 10.33 -19.33 -8.58
C GLN A 123 9.55 -18.57 -9.65
N THR A 124 8.98 -17.41 -9.28
CA THR A 124 8.26 -16.55 -10.23
C THR A 124 9.21 -15.83 -11.17
N SER A 125 10.34 -15.36 -10.67
CA SER A 125 11.42 -14.79 -11.47
C SER A 125 12.75 -14.84 -10.74
N VAL A 126 13.82 -15.25 -11.44
CA VAL A 126 15.19 -15.20 -10.89
C VAL A 126 15.65 -13.78 -10.57
N ASN A 127 15.04 -12.78 -11.22
CA ASN A 127 15.29 -11.35 -11.01
C ASN A 127 14.23 -10.70 -10.10
N ALA A 128 13.57 -11.48 -9.23
CA ALA A 128 12.48 -10.98 -8.38
C ALA A 128 12.87 -9.71 -7.61
N GLU A 129 14.10 -9.60 -7.11
CA GLU A 129 14.61 -8.41 -6.43
C GLU A 129 14.47 -7.14 -7.28
N ALA A 130 14.91 -7.17 -8.55
CA ALA A 130 14.81 -6.02 -9.44
C ALA A 130 13.35 -5.64 -9.69
N HIS A 131 12.47 -6.63 -9.86
CA HIS A 131 11.04 -6.37 -10.02
C HIS A 131 10.37 -5.81 -8.76
N LEU A 132 10.83 -6.18 -7.56
CA LEU A 132 10.36 -5.56 -6.31
C LEU A 132 10.69 -4.08 -6.27
N LEU A 133 11.91 -3.68 -6.67
CA LEU A 133 12.31 -2.28 -6.76
C LEU A 133 11.48 -1.51 -7.79
N GLU A 134 11.29 -2.09 -8.99
CA GLU A 134 10.42 -1.52 -10.02
C GLU A 134 8.96 -1.36 -9.56
N ILE A 135 8.46 -2.25 -8.71
CA ILE A 135 7.11 -2.17 -8.14
C ILE A 135 7.03 -1.06 -7.08
N ILE A 136 8.06 -0.89 -6.26
CA ILE A 136 8.10 0.15 -5.22
C ILE A 136 8.05 1.54 -5.83
N GLU A 137 8.70 1.75 -6.97
CA GLU A 137 8.80 3.06 -7.66
C GLU A 137 7.60 3.36 -8.56
N ASP A 138 6.78 2.37 -8.93
CA ASP A 138 5.67 2.53 -9.86
C ASP A 138 4.39 3.01 -9.16
N GLU A 139 4.12 4.31 -9.25
CA GLU A 139 2.93 4.97 -8.67
C GLU A 139 1.60 4.45 -9.24
N ASN A 140 1.60 3.74 -10.38
CA ASN A 140 0.38 3.14 -10.93
C ASN A 140 0.01 1.82 -10.23
N ILE A 141 0.93 1.24 -9.45
CA ILE A 141 0.68 0.05 -8.66
C ILE A 141 0.01 0.46 -7.34
N LEU A 142 -0.98 -0.33 -6.92
CA LEU A 142 -1.70 -0.11 -5.65
C LEU A 142 -0.71 0.00 -4.48
N LEU A 143 -0.90 1.00 -3.62
CA LEU A 143 -0.07 1.22 -2.43
C LEU A 143 0.09 -0.04 -1.57
N SER A 144 -0.97 -0.84 -1.39
CA SER A 144 -0.91 -2.10 -0.65
C SER A 144 0.11 -3.08 -1.23
N VAL A 145 0.26 -3.13 -2.55
CA VAL A 145 1.23 -3.97 -3.25
C VAL A 145 2.64 -3.38 -3.12
N ARG A 146 2.78 -2.06 -3.29
CA ARG A 146 4.06 -1.35 -3.07
C ARG A 146 4.60 -1.57 -1.66
N MET A 147 3.75 -1.45 -0.63
CA MET A 147 4.09 -1.75 0.77
C MET A 147 4.56 -3.20 0.96
N ARG A 148 3.88 -4.16 0.34
CA ARG A 148 4.28 -5.58 0.41
C ARG A 148 5.59 -5.83 -0.33
N ALA A 149 5.88 -5.10 -1.40
CA ALA A 149 7.18 -5.13 -2.06
C ALA A 149 8.29 -4.62 -1.14
N VAL A 150 8.07 -3.49 -0.44
CA VAL A 150 9.00 -2.99 0.60
C VAL A 150 9.25 -4.03 1.67
N GLN A 151 8.20 -4.70 2.16
CA GLN A 151 8.34 -5.78 3.13
C GLN A 151 9.17 -6.95 2.57
N ALA A 152 8.95 -7.34 1.31
CA ALA A 152 9.64 -8.45 0.66
C ALA A 152 11.14 -8.19 0.44
N LEU A 153 11.59 -6.92 0.42
CA LEU A 153 13.01 -6.59 0.41
C LEU A 153 13.76 -7.17 1.62
N SER A 154 13.07 -7.54 2.71
CA SER A 154 13.69 -8.20 3.87
C SER A 154 14.36 -9.53 3.52
N TYR A 155 14.01 -10.15 2.39
CA TYR A 155 14.62 -11.40 1.92
C TYR A 155 15.96 -11.21 1.18
N PHE A 156 16.31 -9.96 0.84
CA PHE A 156 17.40 -9.61 -0.07
C PHE A 156 18.29 -8.51 0.53
N SER A 157 19.42 -8.90 1.12
CA SER A 157 20.35 -7.97 1.81
C SER A 157 21.40 -7.35 0.89
N THR A 158 20.98 -6.70 -0.21
CA THR A 158 21.88 -6.02 -1.14
C THR A 158 22.09 -4.54 -0.77
N PRO A 159 23.20 -3.91 -1.22
CA PRO A 159 23.41 -2.47 -1.03
C PRO A 159 22.27 -1.62 -1.62
N THR A 160 21.75 -2.00 -2.78
CA THR A 160 20.63 -1.30 -3.44
C THR A 160 19.39 -1.32 -2.55
N ASN A 161 19.00 -2.48 -2.02
CA ASN A 161 17.82 -2.58 -1.15
C ASN A 161 18.00 -1.79 0.14
N ARG A 162 19.21 -1.80 0.72
CA ARG A 162 19.52 -0.96 1.89
C ARG A 162 19.32 0.53 1.57
N GLN A 163 19.86 1.00 0.46
CA GLN A 163 19.70 2.40 0.03
C GLN A 163 18.22 2.75 -0.21
N THR A 164 17.45 1.88 -0.87
CA THR A 164 16.01 2.09 -1.10
C THR A 164 15.26 2.21 0.23
N LEU A 165 15.56 1.35 1.21
CA LEU A 165 14.93 1.43 2.53
C LEU A 165 15.35 2.69 3.29
N GLU A 166 16.62 3.08 3.23
CA GLU A 166 17.12 4.33 3.83
C GLU A 166 16.43 5.56 3.23
N ASN A 167 16.20 5.57 1.92
CA ASN A 167 15.47 6.64 1.24
C ASN A 167 14.02 6.74 1.76
N ILE A 168 13.34 5.62 2.02
CA ILE A 168 11.99 5.62 2.60
C ILE A 168 12.04 6.15 4.05
N LEU A 169 13.02 5.71 4.85
CA LEU A 169 13.19 6.17 6.24
C LEU A 169 13.45 7.69 6.32
N ALA A 170 14.08 8.28 5.30
CA ALA A 170 14.37 9.71 5.24
C ALA A 170 13.13 10.61 5.01
N HIS A 171 11.98 10.05 4.60
CA HIS A 171 10.76 10.81 4.26
C HIS A 171 9.54 10.39 5.10
N PRO A 172 9.56 10.56 6.43
CA PRO A 172 8.55 9.97 7.32
C PRO A 172 7.20 10.71 7.37
N ASN A 173 7.08 11.91 6.79
CA ASN A 173 5.91 12.79 6.97
C ASN A 173 4.86 12.69 5.86
N ASP A 174 5.12 11.95 4.78
CA ASP A 174 4.11 11.71 3.73
C ASP A 174 3.21 10.53 4.13
N VAL A 175 1.89 10.65 3.91
CA VAL A 175 0.88 9.64 4.26
C VAL A 175 1.12 8.34 3.51
N GLU A 176 1.46 8.42 2.20
CA GLU A 176 1.80 7.24 1.41
C GLU A 176 3.08 6.59 1.98
N HIS A 177 4.06 7.43 2.27
CA HIS A 177 5.32 7.01 2.86
C HIS A 177 5.15 6.47 4.28
N THR A 178 4.14 6.88 5.06
CA THR A 178 3.93 6.39 6.43
C THR A 178 3.68 4.88 6.44
N LEU A 179 2.86 4.40 5.51
CA LEU A 179 2.57 2.98 5.38
C LEU A 179 3.77 2.18 4.86
N MET A 180 4.52 2.76 3.91
CA MET A 180 5.77 2.17 3.42
C MET A 180 6.88 2.21 4.49
N LEU A 181 6.93 3.26 5.31
CA LEU A 181 7.88 3.49 6.40
C LEU A 181 7.79 2.38 7.44
N ILE A 182 6.58 1.98 7.80
CA ILE A 182 6.35 0.86 8.72
C ILE A 182 6.99 -0.43 8.19
N GLN A 183 6.85 -0.70 6.89
CA GLN A 183 7.46 -1.88 6.28
C GLN A 183 8.98 -1.70 6.13
N ALA A 184 9.44 -0.49 5.85
CA ALA A 184 10.86 -0.17 5.74
C ALA A 184 11.58 -0.35 7.08
N ILE A 185 11.01 0.11 8.20
CA ILE A 185 11.54 -0.10 9.55
C ILE A 185 11.74 -1.60 9.82
N ARG A 186 10.73 -2.43 9.50
CA ARG A 186 10.81 -3.89 9.67
C ARG A 186 11.89 -4.51 8.77
N ALA A 187 11.82 -4.24 7.47
CA ALA A 187 12.75 -4.82 6.51
C ALA A 187 14.21 -4.40 6.78
N TYR A 188 14.43 -3.13 7.13
CA TYR A 188 15.77 -2.60 7.39
C TYR A 188 16.41 -3.23 8.63
N THR A 189 15.64 -3.43 9.71
CA THR A 189 16.14 -4.14 10.90
C THR A 189 16.52 -5.59 10.64
N ILE A 190 15.97 -6.22 9.59
CA ILE A 190 16.32 -7.58 9.19
C ILE A 190 17.59 -7.60 8.34
N ILE A 191 17.70 -6.73 7.33
CA ILE A 191 18.79 -6.80 6.34
C ILE A 191 20.07 -6.05 6.75
N ALA A 192 19.94 -5.11 7.69
CA ALA A 192 21.03 -4.26 8.18
C ALA A 192 21.02 -4.13 9.72
N PRO A 193 21.05 -5.24 10.47
CA PRO A 193 20.86 -5.23 11.93
C PRO A 193 21.91 -4.40 12.69
N ASP A 194 23.11 -4.23 12.13
CA ASP A 194 24.16 -3.42 12.76
C ASP A 194 23.93 -1.90 12.58
N ALA A 195 23.31 -1.49 11.46
CA ALA A 195 23.07 -0.08 11.13
C ALA A 195 21.66 0.38 11.54
N ALA A 196 20.70 -0.55 11.56
CA ALA A 196 19.29 -0.28 11.80
C ALA A 196 19.00 0.41 13.14
N PRO A 197 19.61 0.03 14.29
CA PRO A 197 19.31 0.65 15.58
C PRO A 197 19.42 2.18 15.55
N LYS A 198 20.51 2.70 14.97
CA LYS A 198 20.73 4.14 14.85
C LYS A 198 19.77 4.78 13.84
N ALA A 199 19.52 4.11 12.71
CA ALA A 199 18.65 4.65 11.66
C ALA A 199 17.19 4.76 12.10
N VAL A 200 16.70 3.80 12.90
CA VAL A 200 15.28 3.74 13.31
C VAL A 200 15.01 4.35 14.68
N GLU A 201 16.04 4.68 15.46
CA GLU A 201 15.92 5.33 16.78
C GLU A 201 15.00 6.57 16.79
N PRO A 202 15.06 7.50 15.81
CA PRO A 202 14.17 8.67 15.80
C PRO A 202 12.68 8.32 15.85
N PHE A 203 12.28 7.17 15.31
CA PHE A 203 10.88 6.73 15.26
C PHE A 203 10.34 6.24 16.61
N LEU A 204 11.19 6.07 17.63
CA LEU A 204 10.75 5.81 19.01
C LEU A 204 10.05 7.02 19.63
N SER A 205 10.32 8.22 19.11
CA SER A 205 9.71 9.50 19.49
C SER A 205 8.58 9.95 18.55
N SER A 206 8.18 9.15 17.57
CA SER A 206 7.16 9.56 16.58
C SER A 206 5.83 9.92 17.26
N ASP A 207 5.12 10.93 16.76
CA ASP A 207 3.76 11.25 17.23
C ASP A 207 2.76 10.12 16.95
N SER A 208 3.07 9.22 16.01
CA SER A 208 2.26 8.05 15.72
C SER A 208 2.60 6.91 16.68
N ASP A 209 1.64 6.58 17.54
CA ASP A 209 1.72 5.43 18.44
C ASP A 209 1.99 4.11 17.69
N PHE A 210 1.47 3.98 16.47
CA PHE A 210 1.67 2.79 15.64
C PHE A 210 3.11 2.70 15.12
N ILE A 211 3.70 3.82 14.68
CA ILE A 211 5.12 3.86 14.29
C ILE A 211 6.00 3.51 15.49
N ARG A 212 5.78 4.14 16.66
CA ARG A 212 6.52 3.83 17.88
C ARG A 212 6.45 2.35 18.23
N PHE A 213 5.25 1.77 18.18
CA PHE A 213 5.04 0.36 18.48
C PHE A 213 5.81 -0.55 17.51
N VAL A 214 5.74 -0.27 16.21
CA VAL A 214 6.48 -1.03 15.19
C VAL A 214 7.98 -0.93 15.44
N THR A 215 8.50 0.27 15.68
CA THR A 215 9.93 0.48 15.93
C THR A 215 10.41 -0.29 17.15
N ILE A 216 9.67 -0.25 18.27
CA ILE A 216 10.00 -1.04 19.47
C ILE A 216 10.03 -2.54 19.13
N ASN A 217 9.02 -3.04 18.40
CA ASN A 217 8.93 -4.46 18.09
C ASN A 217 9.99 -4.91 17.08
N SER A 218 10.40 -4.05 16.14
CA SER A 218 11.48 -4.33 15.20
C SER A 218 12.83 -4.36 15.92
N LEU A 219 13.11 -3.37 16.76
CA LEU A 219 14.33 -3.34 17.58
C LEU A 219 14.40 -4.52 18.54
N LYS A 220 13.27 -4.95 19.13
CA LYS A 220 13.18 -6.13 20.01
C LYS A 220 13.75 -7.40 19.37
N ASN A 221 13.55 -7.58 18.07
CA ASN A 221 14.00 -8.77 17.34
C ASN A 221 15.32 -8.54 16.60
N CYS A 222 15.87 -7.32 16.62
CA CYS A 222 17.14 -6.99 15.99
C CYS A 222 18.28 -7.56 16.84
N PRO A 223 19.21 -8.37 16.29
CA PRO A 223 20.32 -8.88 17.07
C PRO A 223 21.30 -7.77 17.46
N GLY A 224 22.06 -8.00 18.53
CA GLY A 224 23.18 -7.15 18.95
C GLY A 224 22.88 -6.13 20.04
N ASN A 225 23.95 -5.67 20.71
CA ASN A 225 23.87 -4.77 21.85
C ASN A 225 23.41 -3.35 21.49
N ALA A 226 23.61 -2.92 20.24
CA ALA A 226 23.18 -1.59 19.79
C ALA A 226 21.66 -1.41 19.88
N ALA A 227 20.88 -2.43 19.51
CA ALA A 227 19.42 -2.40 19.64
C ALA A 227 19.00 -2.33 21.12
N LEU A 228 19.64 -3.12 21.99
CA LEU A 228 19.39 -3.10 23.43
C LEU A 228 19.67 -1.72 24.04
N GLN A 229 20.81 -1.10 23.70
CA GLN A 229 21.17 0.24 24.18
C GLN A 229 20.15 1.30 23.76
N VAL A 230 19.73 1.29 22.49
CA VAL A 230 18.68 2.22 22.00
C VAL A 230 17.37 2.03 22.78
N LEU A 231 16.96 0.79 23.04
CA LEU A 231 15.75 0.49 23.82
C LEU A 231 15.87 0.95 25.28
N GLN A 232 17.02 0.72 25.93
CA GLN A 232 17.30 1.15 27.31
C GLN A 232 17.29 2.67 27.44
N ASN A 233 18.02 3.37 26.57
CA ASN A 233 18.05 4.84 26.52
C ASN A 233 16.64 5.42 26.35
N ARG A 234 15.83 4.81 25.48
CA ARG A 234 14.44 5.25 25.31
C ARG A 234 13.60 4.99 26.55
N TYR A 235 13.74 3.83 27.20
CA TYR A 235 12.98 3.47 28.39
C TYR A 235 13.17 4.46 29.55
N GLU A 236 14.40 4.93 29.75
CA GLU A 236 14.73 5.91 30.79
C GLU A 236 13.99 7.24 30.57
N ASN A 237 13.91 7.68 29.32
CA ASN A 237 13.31 8.95 28.92
C ASN A 237 11.79 8.87 28.64
N GLU A 238 11.20 7.67 28.68
CA GLU A 238 9.79 7.48 28.36
C GLU A 238 8.88 7.86 29.53
N SER A 239 7.99 8.83 29.29
CA SER A 239 6.96 9.28 30.23
C SER A 239 5.64 8.55 30.03
N ASN A 240 5.32 8.11 28.81
CA ASN A 240 4.07 7.41 28.54
C ASN A 240 4.13 5.98 29.11
N ARG A 241 3.24 5.69 30.08
CA ARG A 241 3.19 4.40 30.79
C ARG A 241 3.05 3.19 29.86
N PHE A 242 2.24 3.31 28.80
CA PHE A 242 2.03 2.21 27.84
C PHE A 242 3.32 1.89 27.10
N PHE A 243 4.01 2.91 26.56
CA PHE A 243 5.27 2.70 25.85
C PHE A 243 6.41 2.29 26.78
N LYS A 244 6.44 2.81 28.01
CA LYS A 244 7.41 2.38 29.03
C LYS A 244 7.29 0.88 29.32
N MET A 245 6.07 0.37 29.44
CA MET A 245 5.82 -1.07 29.58
C MET A 245 6.27 -1.87 28.35
N ARG A 246 5.98 -1.39 27.13
CA ARG A 246 6.39 -2.07 25.88
C ARG A 246 7.91 -2.12 25.72
N LEU A 247 8.61 -1.02 26.05
CA LEU A 247 10.07 -0.96 26.05
C LEU A 247 10.67 -1.93 27.06
N LYS A 248 10.14 -2.00 28.29
CA LYS A 248 10.56 -2.99 29.29
C LYS A 248 10.42 -4.42 28.76
N GLN A 249 9.27 -4.75 28.17
CA GLN A 249 9.06 -6.07 27.55
C GLN A 249 10.05 -6.35 26.43
N ALA A 250 10.37 -5.35 25.62
CA ALA A 250 11.34 -5.49 24.54
C ALA A 250 12.76 -5.75 25.08
N ILE A 251 13.18 -5.01 26.11
CA ILE A 251 14.46 -5.18 26.81
C ILE A 251 14.56 -6.56 27.45
N ASP A 252 13.54 -6.97 28.22
CA ASP A 252 13.51 -8.27 28.90
C ASP A 252 13.60 -9.43 27.90
N ASN A 253 12.95 -9.30 26.73
CA ASN A 253 13.04 -10.31 25.67
C ASN A 253 14.43 -10.35 25.04
N HIS A 254 15.04 -9.19 24.78
CA HIS A 254 16.42 -9.09 24.31
C HIS A 254 17.40 -9.84 25.21
N CYS A 255 17.29 -9.62 26.52
CA CYS A 255 18.16 -10.26 27.51
C CYS A 255 17.93 -11.79 27.62
N LYS A 256 16.73 -12.27 27.27
CA LYS A 256 16.42 -13.72 27.25
C LYS A 256 16.90 -14.39 25.97
N SER A 257 16.81 -13.69 24.84
CA SER A 257 17.17 -14.21 23.51
C SER A 257 18.67 -14.18 23.24
N ASN A 258 19.40 -13.24 23.85
CA ASN A 258 20.85 -13.17 23.79
C ASN A 258 21.43 -13.65 25.13
N THR A 259 22.08 -14.81 25.13
CA THR A 259 22.74 -15.46 26.29
C THR A 259 23.94 -14.69 26.88
N TYR A 260 23.96 -13.36 26.72
CA TYR A 260 25.04 -12.45 27.10
C TYR A 260 24.52 -11.24 27.90
N CYS A 261 23.60 -11.49 28.83
CA CYS A 261 23.30 -10.55 29.90
C CYS A 261 23.81 -11.13 31.21
N ASN A 262 25.13 -11.03 31.41
CA ASN A 262 25.81 -11.07 32.70
C ASN A 262 26.61 -9.77 32.81
#